data_AF-A0AAD4HKK5-F1
#
_entry.id   AF-A0AAD4HKK5-F1
#
_cell.length_a   1.000
_cell.length_b   1.000
_cell.length_c   1.000
_cell.angle_alpha   90.00
_cell.angle_beta   90.00
_cell.angle_gamma   90.00
#
_symmetry.space_group_name_H-M   'P 1'
#
loop_
_entity.id
_entity.type
_entity.pdbx_description
1 polymer ?
#
loop_
_entity_poly.entity_id
_entity_poly.type
_entity_poly.pdbx_seq_one_letter_code
_entity_poly.pdbx_strand_id
1 'polypeptide(L)'
;MKKVGRQINPDGTRWVPDARHIRCQEHVLNLAAQHFVDGVSPTPQAALMRKICQAVDDGNDAELNTLTQELASMEVDNDNNDGTSFNAGDSLGKALALIEQIQKSPRARAFFQKACQEENVPQLELLQWAVNCFMNLTDKSKEVPTLRNKSYNDFKLDRADWKHLTLIHQVLKEPATAQQSFSSAKHPTAWCTIPTLECLADRWRSMAADVQYTPIADAIQQGLKNIDKYFKKSSESNVYFICLVLNPNYKLAYIEGRWHTQEVATGRACLEAVFNDYYMSPSPTNDQSAPLMRPTHTQYGDDWMCEAIKMHQMRDHLTHNLWQELTAYLSSALEYTNDIVVWWGLHLLQYPTLARWSRLRGSQPRDRETKLE
;
A
#
# COMPACT_ATOMS: atom_id res chain seq x y z
N MET A 1 -3.09 -13.60 -16.61
CA MET A 1 -2.11 -12.58 -17.04
C MET A 1 -1.35 -12.87 -18.34
N LYS A 2 -0.95 -14.11 -18.68
CA LYS A 2 -0.27 -14.43 -19.96
C LYS A 2 -1.04 -14.04 -21.24
N LYS A 3 -2.38 -13.92 -21.18
CA LYS A 3 -3.24 -13.53 -22.31
C LYS A 3 -3.24 -12.02 -22.61
N VAL A 4 -2.97 -11.16 -21.62
CA VAL A 4 -3.01 -9.70 -21.77
C VAL A 4 -1.69 -9.15 -22.35
N GLY A 5 -0.56 -9.82 -22.09
CA GLY A 5 0.76 -9.37 -22.56
C GLY A 5 0.94 -9.32 -24.08
N ARG A 6 0.10 -9.98 -24.88
CA ARG A 6 0.12 -9.88 -26.36
C ARG A 6 -0.62 -8.66 -26.90
N GLN A 7 -1.56 -8.10 -26.14
CA GLN A 7 -2.34 -6.93 -26.57
C GLN A 7 -1.64 -5.61 -26.26
N ILE A 8 -0.75 -5.59 -25.27
CA ILE A 8 -0.08 -4.36 -24.79
C ILE A 8 1.18 -4.01 -25.61
N ASN A 9 1.77 -4.96 -26.35
CA ASN A 9 3.03 -4.73 -27.08
C ASN A 9 2.96 -5.29 -28.52
N PRO A 10 2.53 -4.49 -29.52
CA PRO A 10 2.45 -4.92 -30.91
C PRO A 10 3.81 -5.15 -31.57
N ASP A 11 4.91 -4.69 -30.96
CA ASP A 11 6.26 -4.69 -31.54
C ASP A 11 7.02 -6.01 -31.35
N GLY A 12 6.36 -7.05 -30.84
CA GLY A 12 6.92 -8.41 -30.75
C GLY A 12 7.98 -8.63 -29.66
N THR A 13 8.39 -7.60 -28.92
CA THR A 13 9.20 -7.79 -27.70
C THR A 13 8.33 -8.40 -26.60
N ARG A 14 8.63 -9.64 -26.22
CA ARG A 14 7.90 -10.40 -25.20
C ARG A 14 7.79 -9.56 -23.92
N TRP A 15 6.59 -9.11 -23.55
CA TRP A 15 6.34 -8.44 -22.28
C TRP A 15 6.79 -9.37 -21.14
N VAL A 16 7.87 -9.01 -20.45
CA VAL A 16 8.41 -9.76 -19.30
C VAL A 16 7.70 -9.24 -18.06
N PRO A 17 6.77 -10.01 -17.46
CA PRO A 17 5.96 -9.55 -16.34
C PRO A 17 6.83 -9.11 -15.16
N ASP A 18 7.86 -9.89 -14.83
CA ASP A 18 8.71 -9.65 -13.66
C ASP A 18 9.58 -8.39 -13.79
N ALA A 19 9.90 -7.97 -15.02
CA ALA A 19 10.72 -6.79 -15.29
C ALA A 19 9.92 -5.48 -15.36
N ARG A 20 8.59 -5.53 -15.49
CA ARG A 20 7.74 -4.34 -15.71
C ARG A 20 6.53 -4.25 -14.78
N HIS A 21 6.33 -5.22 -13.90
CA HIS A 21 5.22 -5.24 -12.95
C HIS A 21 5.57 -4.48 -11.66
N ILE A 22 4.97 -3.30 -11.51
CA ILE A 22 4.98 -2.54 -10.25
C ILE A 22 3.88 -3.12 -9.35
N ARG A 23 4.23 -3.48 -8.11
CA ARG A 23 3.27 -4.03 -7.14
C ARG A 23 2.46 -2.90 -6.50
N CYS A 24 1.18 -3.17 -6.26
CA CYS A 24 0.31 -2.30 -5.48
C CYS A 24 0.74 -2.33 -4.00
N GLN A 25 1.12 -1.17 -3.46
CA GLN A 25 1.64 -1.07 -2.09
C GLN A 25 0.53 -1.20 -1.05
N GLU A 26 -0.69 -0.77 -1.38
CA GLU A 26 -1.90 -1.03 -0.58
C GLU A 26 -2.15 -2.54 -0.43
N HIS A 27 -1.97 -3.31 -1.50
CA HIS A 27 -2.11 -4.76 -1.45
C HIS A 27 -1.04 -5.41 -0.58
N VAL A 28 0.22 -4.94 -0.66
CA VAL A 28 1.32 -5.41 0.20
C VAL A 28 1.01 -5.18 1.69
N LEU A 29 0.52 -3.99 2.03
CA LEU A 29 0.14 -3.63 3.40
C LEU A 29 -1.04 -4.45 3.91
N ASN A 30 -2.05 -4.67 3.07
CA ASN A 30 -3.19 -5.51 3.39
C ASN A 30 -2.75 -6.97 3.65
N LEU A 31 -1.82 -7.51 2.86
CA LEU A 31 -1.26 -8.84 3.11
C LEU A 31 -0.50 -8.91 4.44
N ALA A 32 0.24 -7.86 4.81
CA ALA A 32 0.92 -7.81 6.10
C ALA A 32 -0.06 -7.82 7.27
N ALA A 33 -1.14 -7.03 7.17
CA ALA A 33 -2.22 -7.04 8.15
C ALA A 33 -2.91 -8.41 8.22
N GLN A 34 -3.11 -9.07 7.08
CA GLN A 34 -3.69 -10.41 7.02
C GLN A 34 -2.79 -11.43 7.73
N HIS A 35 -1.49 -11.46 7.46
CA HIS A 35 -0.56 -12.35 8.15
C HIS A 35 -0.52 -12.11 9.67
N PHE A 36 -0.67 -10.85 10.10
CA PHE A 36 -0.85 -10.56 11.52
C PHE A 36 -2.16 -11.14 12.06
N VAL A 37 -3.29 -10.95 11.36
CA VAL A 37 -4.61 -11.49 11.77
C VAL A 37 -4.59 -13.02 11.86
N ASP A 38 -4.03 -13.69 10.85
CA ASP A 38 -3.88 -15.15 10.84
C ASP A 38 -3.00 -15.64 12.00
N GLY A 39 -2.03 -14.82 12.44
CA GLY A 39 -1.20 -15.13 13.60
C GLY A 39 -1.89 -14.96 14.96
N VAL A 40 -2.85 -14.04 15.09
CA VAL A 40 -3.60 -13.83 16.36
C VAL A 40 -4.88 -14.67 16.45
N SER A 41 -5.44 -15.05 15.30
CA SER A 41 -6.67 -15.84 15.18
C SER A 41 -6.51 -16.78 13.98
N PRO A 42 -5.83 -17.93 14.15
CA PRO A 42 -5.60 -18.86 13.06
C PRO A 42 -6.92 -19.26 12.40
N THR A 43 -6.92 -19.25 11.05
CA THR A 43 -8.10 -19.55 10.23
C THR A 43 -8.73 -20.87 10.71
N PRO A 44 -10.05 -20.91 11.02
CA PRO A 44 -10.71 -22.16 11.44
C PRO A 44 -10.47 -23.30 10.44
N GLN A 45 -10.27 -24.52 10.93
CA GLN A 45 -9.90 -25.68 10.11
C GLN A 45 -10.84 -25.88 8.90
N ALA A 46 -12.14 -25.62 9.05
CA ALA A 46 -13.11 -25.71 7.95
C ALA A 46 -12.91 -24.65 6.84
N ALA A 47 -12.50 -23.43 7.20
CA ALA A 47 -12.16 -22.40 6.24
C ALA A 47 -10.80 -22.68 5.58
N LEU A 48 -9.86 -23.26 6.33
CA LEU A 48 -8.57 -23.71 5.80
C LEU A 48 -8.74 -24.85 4.80
N MET A 49 -9.59 -25.84 5.10
CA MET A 49 -9.96 -26.93 4.17
C MET A 49 -10.60 -26.39 2.88
N ARG A 50 -11.41 -25.33 2.96
CA ARG A 50 -11.98 -24.70 1.77
C ARG A 50 -10.91 -24.04 0.91
N LYS A 51 -9.96 -23.33 1.52
CA LYS A 51 -8.80 -22.74 0.82
C LYS A 51 -7.91 -23.82 0.19
N ILE A 52 -7.71 -24.96 0.87
CA ILE A 52 -6.98 -26.13 0.34
C ILE A 52 -7.66 -26.64 -0.92
N CYS A 53 -8.98 -26.92 -0.88
CA CYS A 53 -9.71 -27.37 -2.05
C CYS A 53 -9.60 -26.38 -3.22
N GLN A 54 -9.69 -25.09 -2.93
CA GLN A 54 -9.59 -24.04 -3.94
C GLN A 54 -8.18 -23.94 -4.55
N ALA A 55 -7.12 -24.07 -3.74
CA ALA A 55 -5.74 -24.11 -4.20
C ALA A 55 -5.43 -25.36 -5.03
N VAL A 56 -6.06 -26.51 -4.72
CA VAL A 56 -6.00 -27.73 -5.54
C VAL A 56 -6.64 -27.49 -6.91
N ASP A 57 -7.83 -26.88 -6.93
CA ASP A 57 -8.55 -26.57 -8.17
C ASP A 57 -7.78 -25.57 -9.05
N ASP A 58 -7.12 -24.60 -8.43
CA ASP A 58 -6.30 -23.59 -9.12
C ASP A 58 -4.89 -24.10 -9.50
N GLY A 59 -4.49 -25.29 -9.04
CA GLY A 59 -3.17 -25.89 -9.28
C GLY A 59 -2.00 -25.12 -8.65
N ASN A 60 -2.23 -24.50 -7.49
CA ASN A 60 -1.23 -23.69 -6.79
C ASN A 60 -0.51 -24.48 -5.67
N ASP A 61 0.41 -25.37 -6.07
CA ASP A 61 1.10 -26.29 -5.16
C ASP A 61 1.87 -25.61 -4.00
N ALA A 62 2.33 -24.36 -4.19
CA ALA A 62 3.05 -23.61 -3.15
C ALA A 62 2.10 -23.10 -2.05
N GLU A 63 0.91 -22.64 -2.43
CA GLU A 63 -0.14 -22.25 -1.49
C GLU A 63 -0.70 -23.49 -0.78
N LEU A 64 -0.90 -24.59 -1.53
CA LEU A 64 -1.36 -25.86 -1.00
C LEU A 64 -0.46 -26.40 0.11
N ASN A 65 0.86 -26.40 -0.09
CA ASN A 65 1.83 -26.86 0.92
C ASN A 65 1.81 -26.00 2.18
N THR A 66 1.65 -24.69 2.03
CA THR A 66 1.59 -23.75 3.15
C THR A 66 0.33 -23.99 3.99
N LEU A 67 -0.84 -24.09 3.32
CA LEU A 67 -2.13 -24.35 3.97
C LEU A 67 -2.17 -25.73 4.65
N THR A 68 -1.54 -26.74 4.04
CA THR A 68 -1.47 -28.10 4.61
C THR A 68 -0.63 -28.13 5.88
N GLN A 69 0.45 -27.35 5.93
CA GLN A 69 1.29 -27.24 7.13
C GLN A 69 0.60 -26.46 8.26
N GLU A 70 -0.16 -25.41 7.93
CA GLU A 70 -1.03 -24.73 8.89
C GLU A 70 -2.08 -25.68 9.47
N LEU A 71 -2.71 -26.52 8.64
CA LEU A 71 -3.72 -27.50 9.07
C LEU A 71 -3.15 -28.52 10.06
N ALA A 72 -1.91 -28.95 9.85
CA ALA A 72 -1.23 -29.91 10.71
C ALA A 72 -0.85 -29.34 12.10
N SER A 73 -0.83 -28.01 12.23
CA SER A 73 -0.48 -27.32 13.48
C SER A 73 -1.68 -26.92 14.34
N MET A 74 -2.91 -27.14 13.87
CA MET A 74 -4.13 -26.80 14.61
C MET A 74 -4.56 -27.93 15.55
N GLU A 75 -4.89 -27.59 16.79
CA GLU A 75 -5.57 -28.51 17.72
C GLU A 75 -7.05 -28.68 17.31
N VAL A 76 -7.55 -29.92 17.43
CA VAL A 76 -8.88 -30.32 16.95
C VAL A 76 -9.96 -29.90 17.93
N ASP A 77 -10.56 -28.72 17.73
CA ASP A 77 -11.83 -28.37 18.36
C ASP A 77 -12.99 -28.71 17.41
N ASN A 78 -13.46 -29.93 17.57
CA ASN A 78 -14.56 -30.50 16.82
C ASN A 78 -15.90 -30.19 17.51
N ASP A 79 -16.42 -28.97 17.36
CA ASP A 79 -17.86 -28.72 17.56
C ASP A 79 -18.30 -27.32 17.08
N ASN A 80 -18.78 -27.23 15.83
CA ASN A 80 -20.07 -26.62 15.47
C ASN A 80 -20.18 -26.37 13.95
N ASN A 81 -20.82 -27.32 13.27
CA ASN A 81 -21.20 -27.23 11.86
C ASN A 81 -22.49 -26.41 11.65
N ASP A 82 -22.46 -25.13 12.02
CA ASP A 82 -23.58 -24.20 11.77
C ASP A 82 -23.07 -22.93 11.09
N GLY A 83 -22.55 -23.06 9.87
CA GLY A 83 -22.41 -21.99 8.87
C GLY A 83 -21.73 -20.66 9.26
N THR A 84 -21.20 -20.51 10.48
CA THR A 84 -20.48 -19.34 10.97
C THR A 84 -19.04 -19.44 10.48
N SER A 85 -18.57 -18.39 9.81
CA SER A 85 -17.22 -18.40 9.25
C SER A 85 -16.14 -18.28 10.32
N PHE A 86 -16.52 -17.87 11.54
CA PHE A 86 -15.61 -17.60 12.65
C PHE A 86 -15.98 -18.47 13.87
N ASN A 87 -14.97 -19.11 14.46
CA ASN A 87 -15.11 -19.86 15.71
C ASN A 87 -14.94 -18.89 16.90
N ALA A 88 -15.69 -19.04 17.97
CA ALA A 88 -15.55 -18.26 19.20
C ALA A 88 -14.37 -18.72 20.08
N GLY A 89 -13.40 -19.42 19.50
CA GLY A 89 -12.27 -20.04 20.20
C GLY A 89 -11.26 -19.03 20.76
N ASP A 90 -11.25 -17.80 20.25
CA ASP A 90 -10.39 -16.71 20.72
C ASP A 90 -11.13 -15.36 20.78
N SER A 91 -10.47 -14.33 21.32
CA SER A 91 -11.08 -13.01 21.54
C SER A 91 -11.53 -12.32 20.24
N LEU A 92 -10.80 -12.50 19.13
CA LEU A 92 -11.15 -11.92 17.83
C LEU A 92 -12.29 -12.73 17.17
N GLY A 93 -12.23 -14.05 17.25
CA GLY A 93 -13.25 -14.98 16.82
C GLY A 93 -14.59 -14.75 17.51
N LYS A 94 -14.62 -14.56 18.84
CA LYS A 94 -15.83 -14.16 19.59
C LYS A 94 -16.42 -12.86 19.05
N ALA A 95 -15.60 -11.83 18.85
CA ALA A 95 -16.04 -10.54 18.35
C ALA A 95 -16.60 -10.64 16.92
N LEU A 96 -15.92 -11.35 16.02
CA LEU A 96 -16.35 -11.55 14.64
C LEU A 96 -17.63 -12.40 14.55
N ALA A 97 -17.73 -13.47 15.34
CA ALA A 97 -18.92 -14.31 15.42
C ALA A 97 -20.13 -13.51 15.93
N LEU A 98 -19.95 -12.68 16.97
CA LEU A 98 -21.01 -11.80 17.47
C LEU A 98 -21.48 -10.83 16.38
N ILE A 99 -20.56 -10.14 15.70
CA ILE A 99 -20.88 -9.21 14.61
C ILE A 99 -21.64 -9.94 13.49
N GLU A 100 -21.20 -11.14 13.12
CA GLU A 100 -21.86 -11.96 12.11
C GLU A 100 -23.31 -12.27 12.51
N GLN A 101 -23.55 -12.66 13.77
CA GLN A 101 -24.90 -12.93 14.27
C GLN A 101 -25.78 -11.68 14.30
N ILE A 102 -25.24 -10.55 14.74
CA ILE A 102 -25.96 -9.26 14.70
C ILE A 102 -26.35 -8.95 13.25
N GLN A 103 -25.43 -9.09 12.30
CA GLN A 103 -25.67 -8.76 10.89
C GLN A 103 -26.72 -9.66 10.21
N LYS A 104 -26.84 -10.93 10.63
CA LYS A 104 -27.84 -11.89 10.11
C LYS A 104 -29.29 -11.47 10.44
N SER A 105 -29.51 -10.68 11.48
CA SER A 105 -30.85 -10.28 11.93
C SER A 105 -31.10 -8.78 11.76
N PRO A 106 -32.02 -8.37 10.87
CA PRO A 106 -32.39 -6.95 10.72
C PRO A 106 -32.86 -6.30 12.03
N ARG A 107 -33.55 -7.06 12.89
CA ARG A 107 -33.96 -6.61 14.22
C ARG A 107 -32.79 -6.43 15.18
N ALA A 108 -31.84 -7.36 15.20
CA ALA A 108 -30.64 -7.23 16.02
C ALA A 108 -29.78 -6.05 15.55
N ARG A 109 -29.65 -5.82 14.23
CA ARG A 109 -28.99 -4.64 13.66
C ARG A 109 -29.64 -3.33 14.11
N ALA A 110 -30.97 -3.24 14.00
CA ALA A 110 -31.71 -2.05 14.40
C ALA A 110 -31.56 -1.78 15.91
N PHE A 111 -31.60 -2.83 16.73
CA PHE A 111 -31.39 -2.72 18.18
C PHE A 111 -29.95 -2.29 18.52
N PHE A 112 -28.94 -2.89 17.88
CA PHE A 112 -27.54 -2.51 18.04
C PHE A 112 -27.29 -1.06 17.61
N GLN A 113 -27.86 -0.65 16.47
CA GLN A 113 -27.77 0.72 15.98
C GLN A 113 -28.43 1.72 16.94
N LYS A 114 -29.60 1.38 17.49
CA LYS A 114 -30.27 2.21 18.50
C LYS A 114 -29.41 2.36 19.75
N ALA A 115 -28.84 1.26 20.25
CA ALA A 115 -27.91 1.30 21.38
C ALA A 115 -26.74 2.26 21.09
N CYS A 116 -26.13 2.19 19.90
CA CYS A 116 -25.04 3.09 19.50
C CYS A 116 -25.46 4.57 19.36
N GLN A 117 -26.72 4.89 19.11
CA GLN A 117 -27.19 6.26 18.90
C GLN A 117 -27.51 7.01 20.20
N GLU A 118 -27.75 6.28 21.29
CA GLU A 118 -28.16 6.85 22.58
C GLU A 118 -26.97 7.47 23.36
N GLU A 119 -25.72 7.31 22.89
CA GLU A 119 -24.51 7.78 23.58
C GLU A 119 -23.55 8.57 22.68
N ASN A 120 -23.04 9.70 23.18
CA ASN A 120 -22.13 10.63 22.46
C ASN A 120 -20.65 10.38 22.82
N VAL A 121 -20.12 9.20 22.47
CA VAL A 121 -18.74 8.77 22.79
C VAL A 121 -17.90 8.47 21.53
N PRO A 122 -16.56 8.55 21.57
CA PRO A 122 -15.68 8.22 20.45
C PRO A 122 -15.84 6.77 19.96
N GLN A 123 -15.66 6.53 18.65
CA GLN A 123 -16.05 5.29 17.95
C GLN A 123 -15.57 3.95 18.55
N LEU A 124 -14.38 3.89 19.18
CA LEU A 124 -13.90 2.66 19.83
C LEU A 124 -14.52 2.40 21.21
N GLU A 125 -14.69 3.46 22.02
CA GLU A 125 -15.39 3.36 23.31
C GLU A 125 -16.87 3.07 23.08
N LEU A 126 -17.44 3.61 22.00
CA LEU A 126 -18.78 3.29 21.54
C LEU A 126 -18.94 1.82 21.19
N LEU A 127 -17.98 1.20 20.49
CA LEU A 127 -18.04 -0.23 20.15
C LEU A 127 -17.94 -1.12 21.40
N GLN A 128 -17.03 -0.81 22.33
CA GLN A 128 -16.90 -1.58 23.57
C GLN A 128 -18.14 -1.47 24.44
N TRP A 129 -18.65 -0.25 24.63
CA TRP A 129 -19.87 -0.03 25.40
C TRP A 129 -21.08 -0.64 24.70
N ALA A 130 -21.26 -0.42 23.39
CA ALA A 130 -22.43 -0.90 22.65
C ALA A 130 -22.48 -2.42 22.62
N VAL A 131 -21.34 -3.09 22.46
CA VAL A 131 -21.26 -4.55 22.55
C VAL A 131 -21.63 -5.01 23.97
N ASN A 132 -21.04 -4.43 25.02
CA ASN A 132 -21.37 -4.83 26.40
C ASN A 132 -22.84 -4.55 26.75
N CYS A 133 -23.40 -3.43 26.29
CA CYS A 133 -24.79 -3.05 26.48
C CYS A 133 -25.73 -4.02 25.74
N PHE A 134 -25.45 -4.27 24.46
CA PHE A 134 -26.15 -5.28 23.65
C PHE A 134 -26.13 -6.64 24.36
N MET A 135 -24.97 -7.13 24.76
CA MET A 135 -24.81 -8.42 25.44
C MET A 135 -25.60 -8.52 26.75
N ASN A 136 -25.67 -7.44 27.53
CA ASN A 136 -26.40 -7.43 28.80
C ASN A 136 -27.94 -7.35 28.62
N LEU A 137 -28.41 -6.80 27.50
CA LEU A 137 -29.84 -6.55 27.25
C LEU A 137 -30.50 -7.63 26.38
N THR A 138 -29.75 -8.28 25.49
CA THR A 138 -30.30 -9.09 24.39
C THR A 138 -30.99 -10.37 24.82
N ASP A 139 -30.38 -11.19 25.69
CA ASP A 139 -31.02 -12.43 26.16
C ASP A 139 -32.27 -12.19 27.03
N LYS A 140 -32.44 -10.97 27.55
CA LYS A 140 -33.59 -10.58 28.38
C LYS A 140 -34.64 -9.80 27.59
N SER A 141 -34.30 -9.34 26.38
CA SER A 141 -35.18 -8.50 25.56
C SER A 141 -36.03 -9.35 24.63
N LYS A 142 -37.35 -9.14 24.64
CA LYS A 142 -38.27 -9.74 23.66
C LYS A 142 -38.10 -9.17 22.25
N GLU A 143 -37.37 -8.06 22.10
CA GLU A 143 -37.15 -7.38 20.82
C GLU A 143 -36.00 -8.02 20.01
N VAL A 144 -35.12 -8.78 20.67
CA VAL A 144 -33.97 -9.43 20.04
C VAL A 144 -34.30 -10.90 19.78
N PRO A 145 -34.17 -11.41 18.54
CA PRO A 145 -34.42 -12.82 18.24
C PRO A 145 -33.41 -13.73 18.93
N THR A 146 -33.88 -14.80 19.56
CA THR A 146 -33.04 -15.87 20.10
C THR A 146 -32.27 -16.58 18.98
N LEU A 147 -31.01 -16.92 19.23
CA LEU A 147 -30.20 -17.68 18.29
C LEU A 147 -30.63 -19.17 18.30
N ARG A 148 -30.44 -19.86 17.17
CA ARG A 148 -30.73 -21.30 17.06
C ARG A 148 -29.61 -22.09 17.73
N ASN A 149 -29.95 -22.88 18.76
CA ASN A 149 -29.01 -23.72 19.51
C ASN A 149 -27.81 -22.99 20.14
N LYS A 150 -27.89 -21.66 20.28
CA LYS A 150 -26.84 -20.78 20.81
C LYS A 150 -27.50 -19.66 21.61
N SER A 151 -26.72 -18.98 22.45
CA SER A 151 -27.09 -17.77 23.15
C SER A 151 -26.15 -16.63 22.73
N TYR A 152 -26.60 -15.37 22.78
CA TYR A 152 -25.66 -14.27 22.56
C TYR A 152 -24.56 -14.27 23.63
N ASN A 153 -24.87 -14.69 24.86
CA ASN A 153 -23.88 -14.83 25.94
C ASN A 153 -22.72 -15.78 25.61
N ASP A 154 -22.87 -16.72 24.67
CA ASP A 154 -21.78 -17.59 24.22
C ASP A 154 -20.64 -16.79 23.56
N PHE A 155 -20.92 -15.57 23.08
CA PHE A 155 -19.95 -14.66 22.45
C PHE A 155 -19.51 -13.51 23.37
N LYS A 156 -19.77 -13.62 24.68
CA LYS A 156 -19.49 -12.54 25.62
C LYS A 156 -17.99 -12.26 25.71
N LEU A 157 -17.63 -11.00 25.48
CA LEU A 157 -16.27 -10.50 25.61
C LEU A 157 -16.03 -10.07 27.06
N ASP A 158 -15.08 -10.72 27.72
CA ASP A 158 -14.66 -10.35 29.06
C ASP A 158 -13.56 -9.28 29.06
N ARG A 159 -13.06 -8.92 30.26
CA ARG A 159 -12.02 -7.89 30.39
C ARG A 159 -10.70 -8.29 29.70
N ALA A 160 -10.35 -9.57 29.71
CA ALA A 160 -9.15 -10.07 29.05
C ALA A 160 -9.33 -10.03 27.53
N ASP A 161 -10.51 -10.41 27.01
CA ASP A 161 -10.84 -10.31 25.60
C ASP A 161 -10.72 -8.86 25.09
N TRP A 162 -11.29 -7.90 25.82
CA TRP A 162 -11.19 -6.48 25.47
C TRP A 162 -9.75 -5.95 25.50
N LYS A 163 -8.95 -6.39 26.48
CA LYS A 163 -7.53 -6.04 26.53
C LYS A 163 -6.79 -6.59 25.32
N HIS A 164 -7.06 -7.84 24.94
CA HIS A 164 -6.46 -8.47 23.77
C HIS A 164 -6.87 -7.78 22.45
N LEU A 165 -8.17 -7.52 22.27
CA LEU A 165 -8.70 -6.78 21.12
C LEU A 165 -8.13 -5.37 20.98
N THR A 166 -7.85 -4.71 22.11
CA THR A 166 -7.20 -3.39 22.12
C THR A 166 -5.79 -3.46 21.54
N LEU A 167 -5.02 -4.49 21.90
CA LEU A 167 -3.67 -4.69 21.35
C LEU A 167 -3.73 -4.98 19.85
N ILE A 168 -4.65 -5.86 19.42
CA ILE A 168 -4.89 -6.18 17.99
C ILE A 168 -5.22 -4.90 17.21
N HIS A 169 -6.15 -4.09 17.73
CA HIS A 169 -6.55 -2.84 17.09
C HIS A 169 -5.39 -1.85 16.97
N GLN A 170 -4.57 -1.70 18.02
CA GLN A 170 -3.40 -0.82 17.98
C GLN A 170 -2.40 -1.26 16.90
N VAL A 171 -2.14 -2.56 16.76
CA VAL A 171 -1.26 -3.09 15.70
C VAL A 171 -1.85 -2.85 14.31
N LEU A 172 -3.14 -3.12 14.13
CA LEU A 172 -3.84 -2.96 12.83
C LEU A 172 -4.02 -1.51 12.39
N LYS A 173 -4.00 -0.55 13.33
CA LYS A 173 -4.04 0.87 13.01
C LYS A 173 -2.85 1.33 12.18
N GLU A 174 -1.68 0.73 12.41
CA GLU A 174 -0.44 1.06 11.72
C GLU A 174 -0.50 0.79 10.20
N PRO A 175 -0.77 -0.45 9.72
CA PRO A 175 -0.90 -0.72 8.28
C PRO A 175 -2.09 0.02 7.65
N ALA A 176 -3.18 0.26 8.39
CA ALA A 176 -4.30 1.07 7.89
C ALA A 176 -3.89 2.52 7.60
N THR A 177 -3.10 3.12 8.50
CA THR A 177 -2.57 4.48 8.33
C THR A 177 -1.53 4.52 7.19
N ALA A 178 -0.67 3.51 7.10
CA ALA A 178 0.29 3.37 6.02
C ALA A 178 -0.42 3.25 4.65
N GLN A 179 -1.50 2.47 4.56
CA GLN A 179 -2.27 2.28 3.33
C GLN A 179 -2.90 3.58 2.83
N GLN A 180 -3.39 4.41 3.75
CA GLN A 180 -3.94 5.71 3.43
C GLN A 180 -2.93 6.63 2.71
N SER A 181 -1.64 6.46 3.00
CA SER A 181 -0.56 7.24 2.36
C SER A 181 -0.41 6.96 0.86
N PHE A 182 -0.92 5.83 0.37
CA PHE A 182 -0.90 5.46 -1.05
C PHE A 182 -2.21 5.77 -1.78
N SER A 183 -3.28 6.08 -1.03
CA SER A 183 -4.64 6.18 -1.56
C SER A 183 -4.95 7.49 -2.31
N SER A 184 -3.95 8.35 -2.54
CA SER A 184 -4.15 9.61 -3.27
C SER A 184 -4.19 9.39 -4.77
N ALA A 185 -5.28 9.82 -5.41
CA ALA A 185 -5.38 9.89 -6.87
C ALA A 185 -4.84 11.21 -7.44
N LYS A 186 -4.64 12.23 -6.59
CA LYS A 186 -4.28 13.59 -7.02
C LYS A 186 -2.80 13.90 -6.89
N HIS A 187 -2.09 13.19 -6.02
CA HIS A 187 -0.68 13.45 -5.71
C HIS A 187 0.14 12.17 -5.94
N PRO A 188 1.37 12.28 -6.47
CA PRO A 188 2.24 11.11 -6.62
C PRO A 188 2.50 10.44 -5.27
N THR A 189 2.38 9.11 -5.20
CA THR A 189 2.59 8.32 -3.98
C THR A 189 3.77 7.36 -4.07
N ALA A 190 4.36 7.17 -5.27
CA ALA A 190 5.49 6.25 -5.42
C ALA A 190 6.69 6.62 -4.53
N TRP A 191 6.96 7.91 -4.34
CA TRP A 191 8.07 8.41 -3.52
C TRP A 191 7.96 8.01 -2.04
N CYS A 192 6.75 7.86 -1.49
CA CYS A 192 6.58 7.54 -0.07
C CYS A 192 6.67 6.04 0.22
N THR A 193 6.89 5.19 -0.79
CA THR A 193 6.94 3.73 -0.62
C THR A 193 8.01 3.29 0.36
N ILE A 194 9.27 3.70 0.11
CA ILE A 194 10.41 3.33 0.98
C ILE A 194 10.18 3.86 2.40
N PRO A 195 9.90 5.17 2.63
CA PRO A 195 9.70 5.67 3.97
C PRO A 195 8.52 5.05 4.73
N THR A 196 7.42 4.77 4.04
CA THR A 196 6.21 4.21 4.67
C THR A 196 6.44 2.78 5.11
N LEU A 197 7.10 1.95 4.28
CA LEU A 197 7.42 0.57 4.62
C LEU A 197 8.45 0.49 5.76
N GLU A 198 9.49 1.33 5.73
CA GLU A 198 10.49 1.41 6.82
C GLU A 198 9.84 1.85 8.14
N CYS A 199 9.02 2.90 8.10
CA CYS A 199 8.31 3.38 9.29
C CYS A 199 7.41 2.31 9.89
N LEU A 200 6.62 1.61 9.06
CA LEU A 200 5.76 0.53 9.52
C LEU A 200 6.58 -0.62 10.12
N ALA A 201 7.67 -1.03 9.46
CA ALA A 201 8.54 -2.09 9.96
C ALA A 201 9.16 -1.71 11.31
N ASP A 202 9.69 -0.50 11.45
CA ASP A 202 10.27 -0.01 12.71
C ASP A 202 9.23 0.04 13.83
N ARG A 203 8.02 0.52 13.54
CA ARG A 203 6.92 0.56 14.51
C ARG A 203 6.52 -0.84 14.95
N TRP A 204 6.31 -1.77 14.02
CA TRP A 204 5.95 -3.14 14.35
C TRP A 204 7.08 -3.87 15.09
N ARG A 205 8.36 -3.64 14.76
CA ARG A 205 9.49 -4.16 15.54
C ARG A 205 9.49 -3.60 16.97
N SER A 206 9.23 -2.30 17.12
CA SER A 206 9.14 -1.65 18.43
C SER A 206 7.97 -2.21 19.26
N MET A 207 6.81 -2.40 18.63
CA MET A 207 5.66 -3.04 19.27
C MET A 207 5.98 -4.47 19.68
N ALA A 208 6.55 -5.29 18.80
CA ALA A 208 6.92 -6.67 19.12
C ALA A 208 7.95 -6.79 20.25
N ALA A 209 8.81 -5.79 20.44
CA ALA A 209 9.81 -5.74 21.51
C ALA A 209 9.24 -5.22 22.85
N ASP A 210 8.09 -4.56 22.84
CA ASP A 210 7.48 -4.01 24.04
C ASP A 210 6.69 -5.08 24.80
N VAL A 211 6.90 -5.13 26.12
CA VAL A 211 6.29 -6.08 27.05
C VAL A 211 4.76 -6.09 26.98
N GLN A 212 4.13 -4.97 26.61
CA GLN A 212 2.67 -4.90 26.49
C GLN A 212 2.11 -5.77 25.36
N TYR A 213 2.91 -6.00 24.30
CA TYR A 213 2.50 -6.75 23.12
C TYR A 213 3.02 -8.20 23.13
N THR A 214 3.71 -8.64 24.19
CA THR A 214 4.17 -10.04 24.32
C THR A 214 3.10 -11.08 23.95
N PRO A 215 1.81 -10.94 24.33
CA PRO A 215 0.78 -11.92 23.96
C PRO A 215 0.50 -12.04 22.45
N ILE A 216 0.89 -11.05 21.64
CA ILE A 216 0.67 -11.03 20.18
C ILE A 216 1.97 -10.80 19.40
N ALA A 217 3.13 -10.89 20.06
CA ALA A 217 4.43 -10.59 19.46
C ALA A 217 4.73 -11.52 18.27
N ASP A 218 4.43 -12.82 18.40
CA ASP A 218 4.62 -13.79 17.32
C ASP A 218 3.78 -13.46 16.08
N ALA A 219 2.55 -12.99 16.27
CA ALA A 219 1.70 -12.54 15.17
C ALA A 219 2.24 -11.28 14.50
N ILE A 220 2.77 -10.32 15.28
CA ILE A 220 3.44 -9.13 14.72
C ILE A 220 4.65 -9.57 13.89
N GLN A 221 5.43 -10.55 14.36
CA GLN A 221 6.56 -11.10 13.62
C GLN A 221 6.15 -11.78 12.31
N GLN A 222 5.01 -12.47 12.26
CA GLN A 222 4.46 -13.02 11.02
C GLN A 222 4.15 -11.92 10.00
N GLY A 223 3.50 -10.85 10.44
CA GLY A 223 3.26 -9.67 9.62
C GLY A 223 4.56 -8.99 9.15
N LEU A 224 5.56 -8.84 10.03
CA LEU A 224 6.87 -8.26 9.71
C LEU A 224 7.61 -9.05 8.62
N LYS A 225 7.59 -10.39 8.69
CA LYS A 225 8.18 -11.24 7.64
C LYS A 225 7.61 -10.92 6.26
N ASN A 226 6.31 -10.62 6.19
CA ASN A 226 5.68 -10.21 4.95
C ASN A 226 6.15 -8.82 4.49
N ILE A 227 6.26 -7.85 5.41
CA ILE A 227 6.80 -6.52 5.10
C ILE A 227 8.23 -6.63 4.58
N ASP A 228 9.11 -7.36 5.26
CA ASP A 228 10.51 -7.52 4.84
C ASP A 228 10.62 -8.19 3.46
N LYS A 229 9.82 -9.23 3.21
CA LYS A 229 9.72 -9.90 1.91
C LYS A 229 9.33 -8.93 0.80
N TYR A 230 8.35 -8.06 1.03
CA TYR A 230 7.88 -7.13 0.02
C TYR A 230 8.72 -5.87 -0.09
N PHE A 231 9.34 -5.40 0.99
CA PHE A 231 10.34 -4.34 0.96
C PHE A 231 11.51 -4.76 0.05
N LYS A 232 12.02 -5.99 0.23
CA LYS A 232 13.04 -6.57 -0.66
C LYS A 232 12.58 -6.59 -2.12
N LYS A 233 11.36 -7.06 -2.39
CA LYS A 233 10.81 -7.04 -3.75
C LYS A 233 10.62 -5.63 -4.32
N SER A 234 10.27 -4.66 -3.50
CA SER A 234 10.19 -3.26 -3.92
C SER A 234 11.57 -2.69 -4.24
N SER A 235 12.61 -3.12 -3.52
CA SER A 235 14.01 -2.73 -3.78
C SER A 235 14.59 -3.32 -5.07
N GLU A 236 13.97 -4.36 -5.64
CA GLU A 236 14.35 -4.89 -6.97
C GLU A 236 14.06 -3.88 -8.09
N SER A 237 13.21 -2.88 -7.85
CA SER A 237 12.91 -1.79 -8.78
C SER A 237 13.46 -0.47 -8.27
N ASN A 238 14.29 0.18 -9.09
CA ASN A 238 14.81 1.52 -8.80
C ASN A 238 13.72 2.61 -8.82
N VAL A 239 12.49 2.31 -9.23
CA VAL A 239 11.41 3.32 -9.38
C VAL A 239 11.15 4.05 -8.06
N TYR A 240 10.98 3.33 -6.96
CA TYR A 240 10.63 3.94 -5.67
C TYR A 240 11.78 4.79 -5.12
N PHE A 241 13.01 4.31 -5.26
CA PHE A 241 14.21 5.05 -4.91
C PHE A 241 14.33 6.35 -5.71
N ILE A 242 14.22 6.27 -7.04
CA ILE A 242 14.29 7.43 -7.93
C ILE A 242 13.18 8.43 -7.60
N CYS A 243 11.94 7.97 -7.40
CA CYS A 243 10.83 8.85 -7.04
C CYS A 243 11.06 9.57 -5.69
N LEU A 244 11.66 8.89 -4.70
CA LEU A 244 12.05 9.50 -3.43
C LEU A 244 13.14 10.57 -3.64
N VAL A 245 14.17 10.27 -4.43
CA VAL A 245 15.26 11.19 -4.71
C VAL A 245 14.81 12.40 -5.53
N LEU A 246 13.87 12.23 -6.45
CA LEU A 246 13.26 13.33 -7.22
C LEU A 246 12.22 14.14 -6.41
N ASN A 247 11.99 13.80 -5.14
CA ASN A 247 11.17 14.60 -4.26
C ASN A 247 12.04 15.70 -3.61
N PRO A 248 11.82 17.00 -3.90
CA PRO A 248 12.65 18.09 -3.38
C PRO A 248 12.60 18.23 -1.85
N ASN A 249 11.57 17.67 -1.20
CA ASN A 249 11.46 17.63 0.26
C ASN A 249 12.54 16.75 0.91
N TYR A 250 12.99 15.70 0.23
CA TYR A 250 13.79 14.63 0.84
C TYR A 250 15.11 14.38 0.11
N LYS A 251 15.10 14.35 -1.23
CA LYS A 251 16.25 13.99 -2.07
C LYS A 251 16.99 12.77 -1.51
N LEU A 252 18.31 12.86 -1.36
CA LEU A 252 19.15 11.84 -0.75
C LEU A 252 19.26 12.00 0.77
N ALA A 253 18.79 13.10 1.35
CA ALA A 253 18.91 13.36 2.78
C ALA A 253 18.16 12.32 3.64
N TYR A 254 17.01 11.83 3.16
CA TYR A 254 16.28 10.76 3.86
C TYR A 254 17.12 9.49 4.00
N ILE A 255 17.70 9.01 2.89
CA ILE A 255 18.48 7.78 2.88
C ILE A 255 19.83 7.97 3.57
N GLU A 256 20.46 9.13 3.45
CA GLU A 256 21.74 9.43 4.12
C GLU A 256 21.61 9.46 5.64
N GLY A 257 20.43 9.84 6.15
CA GLY A 257 20.14 9.81 7.58
C GLY A 257 19.68 8.44 8.12
N ARG A 258 19.33 7.49 7.24
CA ARG A 258 18.69 6.20 7.61
C ARG A 258 19.52 4.98 7.25
N TRP A 259 20.28 5.03 6.16
CA TRP A 259 20.96 3.88 5.56
C TRP A 259 22.47 3.92 5.80
N HIS A 260 23.12 2.77 5.67
CA HIS A 260 24.58 2.71 5.75
C HIS A 260 25.22 3.33 4.49
N THR A 261 26.42 3.91 4.64
CA THR A 261 27.13 4.61 3.56
C THR A 261 27.27 3.76 2.28
N GLN A 262 27.46 2.45 2.41
CA GLN A 262 27.57 1.54 1.27
C GLN A 262 26.25 1.38 0.50
N GLU A 263 25.11 1.35 1.19
CA GLU A 263 23.78 1.24 0.60
C GLU A 263 23.41 2.53 -0.12
N VAL A 264 23.73 3.68 0.49
CA VAL A 264 23.59 5.00 -0.13
C VAL A 264 24.42 5.09 -1.42
N ALA A 265 25.68 4.64 -1.38
CA ALA A 265 26.55 4.64 -2.55
C ALA A 265 26.00 3.74 -3.67
N THR A 266 25.49 2.56 -3.31
CA THR A 266 24.86 1.63 -4.26
C THR A 266 23.62 2.26 -4.90
N GLY A 267 22.74 2.88 -4.09
CA GLY A 267 21.55 3.57 -4.58
C GLY A 267 21.89 4.74 -5.53
N ARG A 268 22.90 5.54 -5.17
CA ARG A 268 23.42 6.61 -6.05
C ARG A 268 23.91 6.06 -7.38
N ALA A 269 24.75 5.02 -7.38
CA ALA A 269 25.23 4.40 -8.61
C ALA A 269 24.08 3.84 -9.47
N CYS A 270 23.04 3.26 -8.86
CA CYS A 270 21.84 2.81 -9.57
C CYS A 270 21.05 3.97 -10.20
N LEU A 271 20.86 5.09 -9.47
CA LEU A 271 20.20 6.29 -10.00
C LEU A 271 20.93 6.81 -11.24
N GLU A 272 22.25 6.91 -11.15
CA GLU A 272 23.13 7.36 -12.22
C GLU A 272 23.08 6.44 -13.44
N ALA A 273 23.11 5.12 -13.23
CA ALA A 273 22.99 4.15 -14.31
C ALA A 273 21.64 4.27 -15.05
N VAL A 274 20.53 4.42 -14.32
CA VAL A 274 19.20 4.61 -14.93
C VAL A 274 19.11 5.95 -15.65
N PHE A 275 19.71 7.01 -15.10
CA PHE A 275 19.76 8.32 -15.76
C PHE A 275 20.52 8.25 -17.09
N ASN A 276 21.66 7.56 -17.12
CA ASN A 276 22.45 7.36 -18.35
C ASN A 276 21.70 6.52 -19.38
N ASP A 277 21.08 5.41 -18.98
CA ASP A 277 20.30 4.57 -19.90
C ASP A 277 19.15 5.36 -20.56
N TYR A 278 18.49 6.21 -19.79
CA TYR A 278 17.34 6.98 -20.29
C TYR A 278 17.75 8.16 -21.18
N TYR A 279 18.81 8.90 -20.83
CA TYR A 279 19.16 10.17 -21.49
C TYR A 279 20.45 10.16 -22.31
N MET A 280 21.31 9.15 -22.14
CA MET A 280 22.54 8.98 -22.92
C MET A 280 22.49 7.82 -23.93
N SER A 281 21.42 7.02 -23.94
CA SER A 281 21.22 6.00 -24.97
C SER A 281 20.73 6.65 -26.28
N PRO A 282 21.36 6.36 -27.43
CA PRO A 282 20.96 6.95 -28.72
C PRO A 282 19.64 6.32 -29.19
N SER A 283 18.53 6.94 -28.83
CA SER A 283 17.23 6.59 -29.41
C SER A 283 17.02 7.40 -30.70
N PRO A 284 16.60 6.78 -31.82
CA PRO A 284 16.28 7.48 -33.05
C PRO A 284 15.06 8.37 -32.79
N THR A 285 15.31 9.68 -32.75
CA THR A 285 14.32 10.72 -32.56
C THR A 285 13.17 10.58 -33.56
N ASN A 286 11.99 10.25 -33.07
CA ASN A 286 10.75 10.75 -33.64
C ASN A 286 9.73 10.98 -32.53
N ASP A 287 10.05 11.87 -31.59
CA ASP A 287 9.04 12.41 -30.69
C ASP A 287 8.91 13.91 -30.93
N GLN A 288 7.72 14.23 -31.42
CA GLN A 288 7.23 15.56 -31.73
C GLN A 288 7.33 16.41 -30.46
N SER A 289 8.16 17.46 -30.54
CA SER A 289 8.15 18.58 -29.61
C SER A 289 6.71 18.99 -29.31
N ALA A 290 6.33 18.94 -28.03
CA ALA A 290 5.07 19.49 -27.56
C ALA A 290 4.92 20.93 -28.09
N PRO A 291 3.77 21.32 -28.68
CA PRO A 291 3.61 22.65 -29.22
C PRO A 291 3.69 23.66 -28.08
N LEU A 292 4.75 24.47 -28.07
CA LEU A 292 4.80 25.70 -27.29
C LEU A 292 3.57 26.53 -27.69
N MET A 293 2.75 26.93 -26.70
CA MET A 293 1.62 27.84 -26.94
C MET A 293 2.14 29.08 -27.68
N ARG A 294 1.74 29.24 -28.94
CA ARG A 294 2.06 30.44 -29.72
C ARG A 294 1.26 31.61 -29.15
N PRO A 295 1.88 32.78 -28.88
CA PRO A 295 1.14 33.99 -28.58
C PRO A 295 0.17 34.29 -29.72
N THR A 296 -1.06 34.70 -29.39
CA THR A 296 -2.14 34.97 -30.35
C THR A 296 -1.92 36.21 -31.22
N HIS A 297 -0.78 36.89 -31.09
CA HIS A 297 -0.43 38.07 -31.88
C HIS A 297 1.04 38.02 -32.30
N THR A 298 1.30 37.59 -33.53
CA THR A 298 2.65 37.53 -34.12
C THR A 298 3.05 38.89 -34.69
N GLN A 299 4.09 39.52 -34.14
CA GLN A 299 4.74 40.70 -34.71
C GLN A 299 5.72 40.31 -35.81
N TYR A 300 6.04 41.27 -36.69
CA TYR A 300 7.05 41.09 -37.73
C TYR A 300 8.40 40.72 -37.10
N GLY A 301 8.93 39.55 -37.47
CA GLY A 301 10.20 39.04 -36.94
C GLY A 301 10.05 37.98 -35.84
N ASP A 302 8.85 37.70 -35.33
CA ASP A 302 8.65 36.69 -34.28
C ASP A 302 9.14 35.30 -34.68
N ASP A 303 8.91 34.89 -35.93
CA ASP A 303 9.40 33.60 -36.43
C ASP A 303 10.94 33.58 -36.52
N TRP A 304 11.56 34.68 -36.90
CA TRP A 304 13.03 34.80 -36.97
C TRP A 304 13.64 34.80 -35.56
N MET A 305 13.05 35.54 -34.62
CA MET A 305 13.46 35.55 -33.21
C MET A 305 13.27 34.17 -32.56
N CYS A 306 12.13 33.51 -32.80
CA CYS A 306 11.88 32.15 -32.32
C CYS A 306 12.88 31.16 -32.89
N GLU A 307 13.23 31.25 -34.19
CA GLU A 307 14.17 30.33 -34.82
C GLU A 307 15.60 30.55 -34.31
N ALA A 308 16.01 31.80 -34.09
CA ALA A 308 17.29 32.13 -33.47
C ALA A 308 17.40 31.58 -32.03
N ILE A 309 16.31 31.68 -31.25
CA ILE A 309 16.23 31.13 -29.90
C ILE A 309 16.26 29.60 -29.91
N LYS A 310 15.50 28.93 -30.79
CA LYS A 310 15.54 27.47 -30.92
C LYS A 310 16.93 26.95 -31.25
N MET A 311 17.64 27.61 -32.15
CA MET A 311 19.02 27.23 -32.50
C MET A 311 19.99 27.41 -31.33
N HIS A 312 19.76 28.42 -30.47
CA HIS A 312 20.52 28.59 -29.24
C HIS A 312 20.15 27.52 -28.20
N GLN A 313 18.86 27.25 -27.99
CA GLN A 313 18.36 26.21 -27.10
C GLN A 313 18.83 24.80 -27.51
N MET A 314 18.89 24.51 -28.81
CA MET A 314 19.45 23.26 -29.33
C MET A 314 20.95 23.17 -29.08
N ARG A 315 21.69 24.28 -29.24
CA ARG A 315 23.13 24.34 -28.92
C ARG A 315 23.37 24.21 -27.42
N ASP A 316 22.55 24.84 -26.60
CA ASP A 316 22.59 24.72 -25.14
C ASP A 316 22.21 23.31 -24.68
N HIS A 317 21.23 22.65 -25.32
CA HIS A 317 20.94 21.24 -25.04
C HIS A 317 22.08 20.30 -25.41
N LEU A 318 22.90 20.64 -26.41
CA LEU A 318 24.10 19.89 -26.76
C LEU A 318 25.29 20.18 -25.81
N THR A 319 25.31 21.33 -25.12
CA THR A 319 26.37 21.72 -24.17
C THR A 319 25.98 21.54 -22.70
N HIS A 320 24.69 21.39 -22.39
CA HIS A 320 24.18 21.14 -21.05
C HIS A 320 24.57 19.73 -20.66
N ASN A 321 25.62 19.63 -19.87
CA ASN A 321 26.03 18.35 -19.33
C ASN A 321 24.90 17.87 -18.42
N LEU A 322 24.15 16.85 -18.85
CA LEU A 322 23.03 16.26 -18.13
C LEU A 322 23.41 15.88 -16.68
N TRP A 323 24.70 15.58 -16.46
CA TRP A 323 25.26 15.35 -15.13
C TRP A 323 25.34 16.59 -14.26
N GLN A 324 25.61 17.76 -14.83
CA GLN A 324 25.60 19.02 -14.09
C GLN A 324 24.19 19.33 -13.61
N GLU A 325 23.15 19.03 -14.40
CA GLU A 325 21.75 19.19 -13.98
C GLU A 325 21.42 18.30 -12.77
N LEU A 326 21.72 16.99 -12.88
CA LEU A 326 21.51 16.04 -11.78
C LEU A 326 22.32 16.44 -10.53
N THR A 327 23.59 16.79 -10.71
CA THR A 327 24.46 17.22 -9.61
C THR A 327 23.95 18.49 -8.95
N ALA A 328 23.52 19.48 -9.73
CA ALA A 328 22.98 20.74 -9.22
C ALA A 328 21.69 20.51 -8.42
N TYR A 329 20.79 19.65 -8.91
CA TYR A 329 19.57 19.30 -8.18
C TYR A 329 19.87 18.57 -6.87
N LEU A 330 20.75 17.56 -6.90
CA LEU A 330 21.09 16.77 -5.71
C LEU A 330 21.86 17.58 -4.66
N SER A 331 22.63 18.57 -5.10
CA SER A 331 23.45 19.43 -4.21
C SER A 331 22.70 20.66 -3.71
N SER A 332 21.56 21.02 -4.31
CA SER A 332 20.77 22.15 -3.84
C SER A 332 20.02 21.84 -2.55
N ALA A 333 19.64 22.88 -1.81
CA ALA A 333 18.90 22.74 -0.55
C ALA A 333 17.59 21.94 -0.72
N LEU A 334 17.13 21.34 0.38
CA LEU A 334 15.80 20.74 0.42
C LEU A 334 14.75 21.84 0.37
N GLU A 335 13.66 21.59 -0.37
CA GLU A 335 12.57 22.54 -0.53
C GLU A 335 11.26 21.87 -0.17
N TYR A 336 10.57 22.46 0.82
CA TYR A 336 9.28 21.94 1.24
C TYR A 336 8.19 22.26 0.20
N THR A 337 7.51 21.23 -0.30
CA THR A 337 6.35 21.38 -1.18
C THR A 337 5.30 20.32 -0.91
N ASN A 338 4.03 20.75 -0.90
CA ASN A 338 2.88 19.85 -0.83
C ASN A 338 2.53 19.25 -2.20
N ASP A 339 3.00 19.85 -3.30
CA ASP A 339 2.75 19.37 -4.67
C ASP A 339 4.06 19.30 -5.46
N ILE A 340 4.58 18.08 -5.57
CA ILE A 340 5.85 17.78 -6.24
C ILE A 340 5.73 18.02 -7.76
N VAL A 341 4.55 17.79 -8.35
CA VAL A 341 4.33 17.93 -9.80
C VAL A 341 4.34 19.40 -10.18
N VAL A 342 3.65 20.23 -9.41
CA VAL A 342 3.66 21.69 -9.59
C VAL A 342 5.07 22.24 -9.37
N TRP A 343 5.78 21.77 -8.34
CA TRP A 343 7.16 22.19 -8.09
C TRP A 343 8.06 21.91 -9.30
N TRP A 344 8.03 20.70 -9.87
CA TRP A 344 8.79 20.39 -11.09
C TRP A 344 8.34 21.22 -12.30
N GLY A 345 7.08 21.67 -12.34
CA GLY A 345 6.60 22.57 -13.38
C GLY A 345 7.16 23.99 -13.30
N LEU A 346 7.28 24.53 -12.09
CA LEU A 346 7.89 25.84 -11.87
C LEU A 346 9.40 25.82 -12.12
N HIS A 347 10.05 24.69 -11.88
CA HIS A 347 11.50 24.51 -12.04
C HIS A 347 11.90 23.94 -13.40
N LEU A 348 10.99 23.93 -14.39
CA LEU A 348 11.25 23.37 -15.73
C LEU A 348 12.42 24.05 -16.45
N LEU A 349 12.60 25.37 -16.26
CA LEU A 349 13.72 26.10 -16.86
C LEU A 349 15.05 25.82 -16.16
N GLN A 350 15.01 25.50 -14.86
CA GLN A 350 16.21 25.21 -14.07
C GLN A 350 16.68 23.76 -14.24
N TYR A 351 15.73 22.82 -14.35
CA TYR A 351 15.99 21.38 -14.47
C TYR A 351 15.15 20.76 -15.61
N PRO A 352 15.44 21.08 -16.88
CA PRO A 352 14.62 20.67 -18.01
C PRO A 352 14.57 19.16 -18.22
N THR A 353 15.65 18.44 -17.94
CA THR A 353 15.74 16.97 -18.10
C THR A 353 15.03 16.27 -16.96
N LEU A 354 15.33 16.65 -15.71
CA LEU A 354 14.76 16.03 -14.52
C LEU A 354 13.26 16.32 -14.38
N ALA A 355 12.80 17.52 -14.77
CA ALA A 355 11.37 17.85 -14.78
C ALA A 355 10.58 16.99 -15.78
N ARG A 356 11.20 16.60 -16.91
CA ARG A 356 10.61 15.61 -17.83
C ARG A 356 10.63 14.21 -17.23
N TRP A 357 11.74 13.83 -16.57
CA TRP A 357 11.88 12.53 -15.94
C TRP A 357 10.84 12.28 -14.84
N SER A 358 10.63 13.28 -13.99
CA SER A 358 9.71 13.21 -12.84
C SER A 358 8.25 13.07 -13.29
N ARG A 359 7.86 13.72 -14.38
CA ARG A 359 6.50 13.65 -14.94
C ARG A 359 6.17 12.29 -15.54
N LEU A 360 7.12 11.62 -16.18
CA LEU A 360 6.90 10.31 -16.81
C LEU A 360 6.76 9.17 -15.79
N ARG A 361 7.25 9.35 -14.56
CA ARG A 361 7.14 8.36 -13.49
C ARG A 361 6.09 8.70 -12.41
N GLY A 362 5.57 9.92 -12.41
CA GLY A 362 4.51 10.37 -11.49
C GLY A 362 3.09 9.96 -11.93
N SER A 363 2.87 9.69 -13.22
CA SER A 363 1.59 9.23 -13.75
C SER A 363 1.50 7.70 -13.69
N GLN A 364 0.72 7.17 -12.74
CA GLN A 364 0.30 5.77 -12.82
C GLN A 364 -0.55 5.56 -14.09
N PRO A 365 -0.48 4.38 -14.74
CA PRO A 365 -1.22 4.11 -15.96
C PRO A 365 -2.68 3.80 -15.61
N ARG A 366 -3.51 4.83 -15.44
CA ARG A 366 -4.97 4.70 -15.47
C ARG A 366 -5.63 5.57 -16.55
N ASP A 367 -4.91 6.53 -17.11
CA ASP A 367 -5.49 7.52 -18.03
C ASP A 367 -5.48 7.12 -19.52
N ARG A 368 -5.26 5.83 -19.86
CA ARG A 368 -5.29 5.35 -21.26
C ARG A 368 -6.47 4.44 -21.62
N GLU A 369 -7.36 4.11 -20.68
CA GLU A 369 -8.49 3.19 -20.97
C GLU A 369 -9.86 3.87 -21.19
N THR A 370 -9.97 5.19 -21.06
CA THR A 370 -11.21 5.92 -21.40
C THR A 370 -11.09 6.64 -22.73
N LYS A 371 -11.09 5.86 -23.81
CA LYS A 371 -11.54 6.26 -25.17
C LYS A 371 -11.41 5.07 -26.11
N LEU A 372 -12.40 4.20 -26.09
CA LEU A 372 -12.83 3.37 -27.22
C LEU A 372 -14.31 3.09 -26.94
N GLU A 373 -15.16 3.90 -27.58
CA GLU A 373 -16.59 3.62 -27.78
C GLU A 373 -16.77 2.36 -28.63
#